data_AF-A0A6S7B4D4-F1
#
_entry.id   AF-A0A6S7B4D4-F1
#
_cell.length_a   1.000
_cell.length_b   1.000
_cell.length_c   1.000
_cell.angle_alpha   90.00
_cell.angle_beta   90.00
_cell.angle_gamma   90.00
#
_symmetry.space_group_name_H-M   'P 1'
#
loop_
_entity.id
_entity.type
_entity.pdbx_description
1 polymer ?
#
loop_
_entity_poly.entity_id
_entity_poly.type
_entity_poly.pdbx_seq_one_letter_code
_entity_poly.pdbx_strand_id
1 'polypeptide(L)'
;MRQAFNIAVVLLLGYLMADRALMRAQAGEIGTITCHQGAELVKSNALKKGFGDVGASSQGENFLSSCLVTGRGQVGDLVARD
;
A
#
# COMPACT_ATOMS: atom_id res chain seq x y z
N MET A 1 -28.72 -24.28 4.38
CA MET A 1 -28.27 -23.30 3.35
C MET A 1 -28.01 -21.91 3.95
N ARG A 2 -29.04 -21.16 4.40
CA ARG A 2 -28.85 -19.80 4.96
C ARG A 2 -27.86 -19.70 6.12
N GLN A 3 -27.88 -20.67 7.04
CA GLN A 3 -27.03 -20.63 8.23
C GLN A 3 -25.54 -20.82 7.90
N ALA A 4 -25.22 -21.75 7.01
CA ALA A 4 -23.84 -21.95 6.53
C ALA A 4 -23.31 -20.73 5.76
N PHE A 5 -24.17 -20.09 4.95
CA PHE A 5 -23.82 -18.87 4.23
C PHE A 5 -23.49 -17.72 5.20
N ASN A 6 -24.32 -17.49 6.22
CA ASN A 6 -24.08 -16.44 7.20
C ASN A 6 -22.79 -16.68 7.98
N ILE A 7 -22.49 -17.94 8.34
CA ILE A 7 -21.22 -18.29 9.01
C ILE A 7 -20.03 -17.99 8.11
N ALA A 8 -20.10 -18.37 6.83
CA ALA A 8 -19.04 -18.08 5.87
C ALA A 8 -18.79 -16.57 5.70
N VAL A 9 -19.86 -15.77 5.63
CA VAL A 9 -19.77 -14.31 5.54
C VAL A 9 -19.13 -13.72 6.79
N VAL A 10 -19.54 -14.14 7.99
CA VAL A 10 -18.96 -13.63 9.25
C VAL A 10 -17.49 -14.01 9.37
N LEU A 11 -17.10 -15.24 9.00
CA LEU A 11 -15.70 -15.66 9.00
C LEU A 11 -14.87 -14.84 8.01
N LEU A 12 -15.39 -14.60 6.81
CA LEU A 12 -14.70 -13.81 5.79
C LEU A 12 -14.52 -12.35 6.24
N LEU A 13 -15.56 -11.76 6.84
CA LEU A 13 -15.48 -10.42 7.42
C LEU A 13 -14.46 -10.36 8.57
N GLY A 14 -14.49 -11.34 9.48
CA GLY A 14 -13.52 -11.41 10.58
C GLY A 14 -12.08 -11.52 10.08
N TYR A 15 -11.85 -12.35 9.07
CA TYR A 15 -10.54 -12.49 8.42
C TYR A 15 -10.06 -11.18 7.80
N LEU A 16 -10.91 -10.48 7.04
CA LEU A 16 -10.56 -9.20 6.41
C LEU A 16 -10.26 -8.10 7.45
N MET A 17 -10.99 -8.09 8.56
CA MET A 17 -10.76 -7.13 9.65
C MET A 17 -9.46 -7.41 10.40
N ALA A 18 -9.15 -8.68 10.66
CA ALA A 18 -7.90 -9.08 11.29
C ALA A 18 -6.68 -8.72 10.43
N ASP A 19 -6.77 -8.96 9.12
CA ASP A 19 -5.72 -8.58 8.16
C ASP A 19 -5.48 -7.06 8.16
N ARG A 20 -6.55 -6.26 8.10
CA ARG A 20 -6.49 -4.79 8.19
C ARG A 20 -5.90 -4.29 9.51
N ALA A 21 -6.23 -4.93 10.63
CA ALA A 21 -5.71 -4.55 11.94
C ALA A 21 -4.20 -4.85 12.05
N LEU A 22 -3.77 -6.00 11.55
CA LEU A 22 -2.37 -6.39 11.51
C LEU A 22 -1.56 -5.44 10.61
N MET A 23 -2.15 -5.02 9.48
CA MET A 23 -1.52 -4.04 8.58
C MET A 23 -1.26 -2.69 9.25
N ARG A 24 -2.13 -2.25 10.17
CA ARG A 24 -1.94 -1.00 10.94
C ARG A 24 -0.98 -1.15 12.12
N ALA A 25 -0.92 -2.32 12.75
CA ALA A 25 -0.02 -2.57 13.87
C ALA A 25 1.47 -2.57 13.46
N GLN A 26 1.76 -2.99 12.22
CA GLN A 26 3.13 -3.05 11.69
C GLN A 26 3.66 -1.73 11.12
N ALA A 27 2.92 -0.63 11.24
CA ALA A 27 3.36 0.69 10.75
C ALA A 27 4.65 1.19 11.44
N GLY A 28 5.07 0.57 12.56
CA GLY A 28 6.32 0.87 13.27
C GLY A 28 7.51 -0.09 13.02
N GLU A 29 7.42 -1.02 12.07
CA GLU A 29 8.54 -1.93 11.77
C GLU A 29 9.66 -1.24 10.95
N ILE A 30 10.91 -1.60 11.24
CA ILE A 30 12.09 -1.14 10.50
C ILE A 30 11.93 -1.55 9.03
N GLY A 31 11.87 -0.57 8.12
CA GLY A 31 11.64 -0.80 6.69
C GLY A 31 10.26 -0.37 6.18
N THR A 32 9.41 0.21 7.03
CA THR A 32 8.17 0.87 6.60
C THR A 32 8.36 2.37 6.37
N ILE A 33 7.68 2.90 5.35
CA ILE A 33 7.62 4.34 5.03
C ILE A 33 6.17 4.75 4.79
N THR A 34 5.87 6.04 4.75
CA THR A 34 4.51 6.48 4.39
C THR A 34 4.26 6.35 2.88
N CYS A 35 2.99 6.20 2.46
CA CYS A 35 2.63 6.22 1.04
C CYS A 35 3.16 7.48 0.31
N HIS A 36 3.16 8.64 0.99
CA HIS A 36 3.75 9.88 0.48
C HIS A 36 5.27 9.80 0.29
N GLN A 37 5.99 9.25 1.27
CA GLN A 37 7.44 9.05 1.16
C GLN A 37 7.79 8.05 0.05
N GLY A 38 7.00 6.99 -0.10
CA GLY A 38 7.16 6.01 -1.18
C GLY A 38 6.96 6.63 -2.56
N ALA A 39 5.95 7.50 -2.71
CA ALA A 39 5.70 8.23 -3.96
C ALA A 39 6.88 9.12 -4.36
N GLU A 40 7.48 9.83 -3.41
CA GLU A 40 8.65 10.68 -3.66
C GLU A 40 9.89 9.84 -4.03
N LEU A 41 10.06 8.68 -3.40
CA LEU A 41 11.11 7.73 -3.78
C LEU A 41 10.91 7.17 -5.19
N VAL A 42 9.66 6.87 -5.59
CA VAL A 42 9.35 6.44 -6.96
C VAL A 42 9.65 7.56 -7.96
N LYS A 43 9.24 8.80 -7.66
CA LYS A 43 9.57 9.98 -8.49
C LYS A 43 11.07 10.16 -8.63
N SER A 44 11.82 10.18 -7.53
CA SER A 44 13.27 10.36 -7.56
C SER A 44 13.99 9.23 -8.31
N ASN A 45 13.53 7.99 -8.18
CA ASN A 45 14.07 6.86 -8.95
C ASN A 45 13.75 6.96 -10.44
N ALA A 46 12.58 7.46 -10.81
CA ALA A 46 12.25 7.74 -12.20
C ALA A 46 13.15 8.84 -12.79
N LEU A 47 13.40 9.93 -12.04
CA LEU A 47 14.35 10.96 -12.47
C LEU A 47 15.76 10.38 -12.70
N LYS A 48 16.24 9.52 -11.78
CA LYS A 48 17.54 8.84 -11.94
C LYS A 48 17.61 7.92 -13.16
N LYS A 49 16.47 7.39 -13.60
CA LYS A 49 16.35 6.57 -14.82
C LYS A 49 16.22 7.40 -16.10
N GLY A 50 16.24 8.73 -16.01
CA GLY A 50 16.18 9.63 -17.16
C GLY A 50 14.77 10.02 -17.60
N PHE A 51 13.74 9.72 -16.80
CA PHE A 51 12.40 10.26 -17.06
C PHE A 51 12.39 11.77 -16.81
N GLY A 52 11.67 12.52 -17.67
CA GLY A 52 11.40 13.94 -17.42
C GLY A 52 10.49 14.15 -16.20
N ASP A 53 10.45 15.36 -15.64
CA ASP A 53 9.72 15.66 -14.39
C ASP A 53 8.24 15.26 -14.46
N VAL A 54 7.56 15.52 -15.57
CA VAL A 54 6.15 15.12 -15.76
C VAL A 54 5.99 13.59 -15.69
N GLY A 55 6.87 12.84 -16.36
CA GLY A 55 6.83 11.37 -16.35
C GLY A 55 7.24 10.77 -15.00
N ALA A 56 8.15 11.41 -14.29
CA ALA A 56 8.54 11.01 -12.94
C ALA A 56 7.43 11.30 -11.92
N SER A 57 6.79 12.47 -12.02
CA SER A 57 5.66 12.87 -11.17
C SER A 57 4.46 11.96 -11.40
N SER A 58 4.13 11.64 -12.66
CA SER A 58 3.08 10.69 -13.00
C SER A 58 3.31 9.30 -12.38
N GLN A 59 4.55 8.81 -12.36
CA GLN A 59 4.88 7.54 -11.70
C GLN A 59 4.72 7.61 -10.17
N GLY A 60 5.14 8.72 -9.55
CA GLY A 60 4.95 8.96 -8.12
C GLY A 60 3.47 9.02 -7.72
N GLU A 61 2.65 9.75 -8.49
CA GLU A 61 1.20 9.88 -8.25
C GLU A 61 0.44 8.55 -8.45
N ASN A 62 0.82 7.78 -9.48
CA ASN A 62 0.29 6.43 -9.69
C ASN A 62 0.64 5.49 -8.53
N PHE A 63 1.87 5.58 -8.01
CA PHE A 63 2.24 4.84 -6.80
C PHE A 63 1.43 5.29 -5.58
N LEU A 64 1.29 6.60 -5.37
CA LEU A 64 0.58 7.18 -4.23
C LEU A 64 -0.88 6.72 -4.20
N SER A 65 -1.59 6.91 -5.32
CA SER A 65 -2.99 6.51 -5.47
C SER A 65 -3.18 5.01 -5.22
N SER A 66 -2.34 4.16 -5.81
CA SER A 66 -2.39 2.72 -5.56
C SER A 66 -2.15 2.37 -4.09
N CYS A 67 -1.10 2.95 -3.48
CA CYS A 67 -0.73 2.72 -2.08
C CYS A 67 -1.86 3.11 -1.10
N LEU A 68 -2.53 4.24 -1.32
CA LEU A 68 -3.65 4.70 -0.49
C LEU A 68 -4.88 3.80 -0.64
N VAL A 69 -5.16 3.26 -1.84
CA VAL A 69 -6.31 2.38 -2.09
C VAL A 69 -6.08 0.99 -1.48
N THR A 70 -4.90 0.41 -1.68
CA THR A 70 -4.56 -0.93 -1.18
C THR A 70 -4.13 -0.92 0.29
N GLY A 71 -3.75 0.24 0.82
CA GLY A 71 -3.14 0.41 2.14
C GLY A 71 -1.66 -0.02 2.21
N ARG A 72 -1.04 -0.35 1.06
CA ARG A 72 0.38 -0.74 0.97
C ARG A 72 0.95 -0.61 -0.43
N GLY A 73 2.20 -0.20 -0.54
CA GLY A 73 2.97 -0.19 -1.79
C GLY A 73 4.42 -0.58 -1.53
N GLN A 74 5.05 -1.31 -2.46
CA GLN A 74 6.47 -1.68 -2.33
C GLN A 74 7.35 -0.75 -3.14
N VAL A 75 8.41 -0.22 -2.54
CA VAL A 75 9.41 0.64 -3.20
C VAL A 75 10.81 0.12 -2.89
N GLY A 76 11.34 -0.70 -3.79
CA GLY A 76 12.58 -1.45 -3.53
C GLY A 76 12.39 -2.40 -2.34
N ASP A 77 13.26 -2.27 -1.34
CA ASP A 77 13.21 -3.06 -0.10
C ASP A 77 12.30 -2.45 0.98
N LEU A 78 11.69 -1.29 0.70
CA LEU A 78 10.81 -0.59 1.64
C LEU A 78 9.34 -0.89 1.36
N VAL A 79 8.54 -0.96 2.42
CA VAL A 79 7.09 -1.10 2.33
C VAL A 79 6.43 0.21 2.74
N ALA A 80 5.86 0.91 1.76
CA ALA A 80 5.03 2.08 2.00
C ALA A 80 3.66 1.67 2.55
N ARG A 81 3.17 2.35 3.58
CA ARG A 81 1.84 2.16 4.20
C ARG A 81 1.21 3.51 4.55
N ASP A 82 -0.10 3.51 4.74
CA ASP A 82 -0.90 4.64 5.24
C ASP A 82 -1.32 4.42 6.70
#